data_AF-A0A969XYW5-F1
#
_entry.id   AF-A0A969XYW5-F1
#
_cell.length_a   1.000
_cell.length_b   1.000
_cell.length_c   1.000
_cell.angle_alpha   90.00
_cell.angle_beta   90.00
_cell.angle_gamma   90.00
#
_symmetry.space_group_name_H-M   'P 1'
#
loop_
_entity.id
_entity.type
_entity.pdbx_description
1 polymer ?
#
loop_
_entity_poly.entity_id
_entity_poly.type
_entity_poly.pdbx_seq_one_letter_code
_entity_poly.pdbx_strand_id
1 'polypeptide(L)'
;MTFKRPPVVETVLGIQFERLSGLTNAHLGAFWHTRQASWPQVNDAPPLEEQFETFGEQSAWARALRLRLTQSPSARVQMRNETGDRMVQIQNCRLDYNWIARPQQDYPRYRTVRPEFDELLQAFAQFVGEHALGTLSPTQWEVTYVNHILKGTAWNEPQDWPEVIRSLPAMTSAPPETRLEGFGAHWHYEIEPRRGRLHVELQHAVVEQPEKREALVMKLTARGPIGEDEDPNEAIDQGLNLGHNVIVSAFRDLTSQQAHDYWNMENQYAER
;
A
#
# COMPACT_ATOMS: atom_id res chain seq x y z
N MET A 1 -1.78 18.99 -4.09
CA MET A 1 -0.36 18.88 -4.52
C MET A 1 -0.28 17.80 -5.58
N THR A 2 0.44 18.05 -6.67
CA THR A 2 0.55 17.09 -7.78
C THR A 2 1.99 17.00 -8.27
N PHE A 3 2.36 15.85 -8.84
CA PHE A 3 3.64 15.66 -9.52
C PHE A 3 3.34 15.27 -10.95
N LYS A 4 3.93 15.93 -11.96
CA LYS A 4 3.71 15.54 -13.36
C LYS A 4 4.45 14.25 -13.74
N ARG A 5 5.56 13.95 -13.06
CA ARG A 5 6.35 12.72 -13.23
C ARG A 5 6.57 12.02 -11.88
N PRO A 6 5.49 11.55 -11.21
CA PRO A 6 5.66 10.92 -9.90
C PRO A 6 6.41 9.59 -10.04
N PRO A 7 7.23 9.20 -9.05
CA PRO A 7 7.88 7.89 -9.03
C PRO A 7 6.94 6.76 -8.60
N VAL A 8 5.66 7.05 -8.30
CA VAL A 8 4.68 6.05 -7.86
C VAL A 8 4.42 5.04 -8.96
N VAL A 9 4.58 3.76 -8.63
CA VAL A 9 4.36 2.62 -9.52
C VAL A 9 3.21 1.73 -9.07
N GLU A 10 2.78 1.87 -7.82
CA GLU A 10 1.66 1.12 -7.30
C GLU A 10 0.94 1.92 -6.21
N THR A 11 -0.39 1.87 -6.22
CA THR A 11 -1.25 2.38 -5.14
C THR A 11 -2.19 1.27 -4.73
N VAL A 12 -2.24 0.95 -3.45
CA VAL A 12 -3.11 -0.07 -2.88
C VAL A 12 -4.05 0.58 -1.88
N LEU A 13 -5.35 0.32 -2.03
CA LEU A 13 -6.38 0.61 -1.04
C LEU A 13 -6.91 -0.72 -0.52
N GLY A 14 -7.10 -0.84 0.78
CA GLY A 14 -7.59 -2.10 1.33
C GLY A 14 -8.26 -1.95 2.68
N ILE A 15 -8.98 -3.01 3.03
CA ILE A 15 -9.52 -3.21 4.37
C ILE A 15 -9.10 -4.57 4.90
N GLN A 16 -8.91 -4.62 6.21
CA GLN A 16 -8.93 -5.86 6.97
C GLN A 16 -10.30 -5.99 7.63
N PHE A 17 -10.82 -7.21 7.73
CA PHE A 17 -12.10 -7.52 8.37
C PHE A 17 -12.02 -8.80 9.19
N GLU A 18 -12.97 -9.00 10.10
CA GLU A 18 -13.08 -10.23 10.89
C GLU A 18 -13.23 -11.47 10.01
N ARG A 19 -12.70 -12.61 10.46
CA ARG A 19 -12.79 -13.85 9.67
C ARG A 19 -14.25 -14.20 9.40
N LEU A 20 -14.59 -14.35 8.13
CA LEU A 20 -15.89 -14.88 7.71
C LEU A 20 -15.83 -16.41 7.79
N SER A 21 -16.53 -16.99 8.77
CA SER A 21 -16.51 -18.45 8.98
C SER A 21 -17.10 -19.24 7.81
N GLY A 22 -18.02 -18.63 7.04
CA GLY A 22 -18.59 -19.24 5.83
C GLY A 22 -17.71 -19.08 4.59
N LEU A 23 -16.73 -18.18 4.59
CA LEU A 23 -15.91 -17.90 3.41
C LEU A 23 -14.81 -18.97 3.23
N THR A 24 -14.87 -19.65 2.09
CA THR A 24 -13.91 -20.69 1.68
C THR A 24 -13.29 -20.34 0.33
N ASN A 25 -12.24 -21.04 -0.09
CA ASN A 25 -11.61 -20.80 -1.40
C ASN A 25 -12.59 -20.99 -2.58
N ALA A 26 -13.60 -21.87 -2.43
CA ALA A 26 -14.64 -22.05 -3.44
C ALA A 26 -15.46 -20.76 -3.63
N HIS A 27 -15.74 -20.03 -2.54
CA HIS A 27 -16.41 -18.75 -2.59
C HIS A 27 -15.54 -17.65 -3.20
N LEU A 28 -14.22 -17.69 -3.01
CA LEU A 28 -13.31 -16.77 -3.72
C LEU A 28 -13.38 -16.99 -5.23
N GLY A 29 -13.39 -18.25 -5.68
CA GLY A 29 -13.60 -18.60 -7.09
C GLY A 29 -14.98 -18.18 -7.61
N ALA A 30 -16.04 -18.34 -6.80
CA ALA A 30 -17.38 -17.91 -7.17
C ALA A 30 -17.48 -16.38 -7.28
N PHE A 31 -16.87 -15.62 -6.37
CA PHE A 31 -16.79 -14.17 -6.45
C PHE A 31 -16.02 -13.69 -7.69
N TRP A 32 -14.91 -14.35 -8.03
CA TRP A 32 -14.22 -14.09 -9.29
C TRP A 32 -15.13 -14.36 -10.49
N HIS A 33 -15.86 -15.48 -10.49
CA HIS A 33 -16.72 -15.86 -11.60
C HIS A 33 -17.80 -14.81 -11.91
N THR A 34 -18.37 -14.15 -10.90
CA THR A 34 -19.36 -13.07 -11.12
C THR A 34 -18.76 -11.83 -11.79
N ARG A 35 -17.42 -11.69 -11.81
CA ARG A 35 -16.71 -10.51 -12.35
C ARG A 35 -15.69 -10.86 -13.44
N GLN A 36 -15.65 -12.11 -13.91
CA GLN A 36 -14.63 -12.63 -14.83
C GLN A 36 -14.49 -11.81 -16.13
N ALA A 37 -15.57 -11.16 -16.59
CA ALA A 37 -15.55 -10.31 -17.77
C ALA A 37 -14.64 -9.08 -17.60
N SER A 38 -14.60 -8.50 -16.40
CA SER A 38 -13.74 -7.35 -16.08
C SER A 38 -12.38 -7.78 -15.51
N TRP A 39 -12.28 -9.01 -15.01
CA TRP A 39 -11.08 -9.56 -14.36
C TRP A 39 -10.69 -10.92 -14.96
N PRO A 40 -10.28 -10.96 -16.24
CA PRO A 40 -10.06 -12.22 -16.96
C PRO A 40 -8.82 -13.00 -16.48
N GLN A 41 -7.88 -12.36 -15.80
CA GLN A 41 -6.64 -12.97 -15.33
C GLN A 41 -6.75 -13.28 -13.83
N VAL A 42 -6.52 -14.54 -13.44
CA VAL A 42 -6.59 -14.98 -12.04
C VAL A 42 -5.36 -15.80 -11.67
N ASN A 43 -4.80 -15.57 -10.48
CA ASN A 43 -3.68 -16.33 -9.93
C ASN A 43 -3.88 -16.59 -8.44
N ASP A 44 -3.40 -17.75 -7.98
CA ASP A 44 -3.25 -18.03 -6.56
C ASP A 44 -1.96 -17.39 -6.02
N ALA A 45 -2.03 -16.82 -4.82
CA ALA A 45 -0.90 -16.23 -4.12
C ALA A 45 -0.90 -16.66 -2.64
N PRO A 46 0.29 -16.64 -1.99
CA PRO A 46 0.36 -16.84 -0.53
C PRO A 46 -0.50 -15.81 0.21
N PRO A 47 -1.17 -16.20 1.31
CA PRO A 47 -1.96 -15.29 2.13
C PRO A 47 -1.07 -14.23 2.78
N LEU A 48 -1.63 -13.03 2.93
CA LEU A 48 -1.05 -11.97 3.75
C LEU A 48 -1.44 -12.19 5.22
N GLU A 49 -0.49 -11.96 6.13
CA GLU A 49 -0.74 -12.01 7.56
C GLU A 49 -1.63 -10.84 8.01
N GLU A 50 -2.50 -11.08 8.99
CA GLU A 50 -3.29 -10.03 9.65
C GLU A 50 -2.34 -9.13 10.47
N GLN A 51 -2.54 -7.81 10.39
CA GLN A 51 -1.60 -6.83 10.97
C GLN A 51 -2.32 -5.73 11.73
N PHE A 52 -2.24 -5.76 13.06
CA PHE A 52 -2.98 -4.85 13.94
C PHE A 52 -2.12 -3.71 14.49
N GLU A 53 -2.63 -2.48 14.44
CA GLU A 53 -2.00 -1.34 15.12
C GLU A 53 -2.29 -1.36 16.63
N THR A 54 -1.23 -1.33 17.42
CA THR A 54 -1.31 -1.22 18.89
C THR A 54 -0.59 0.04 19.36
N PHE A 55 -1.19 0.74 20.33
CA PHE A 55 -0.72 2.05 20.82
C PHE A 55 -0.55 2.03 22.34
N GLY A 56 0.35 2.87 22.88
CA GLY A 56 0.66 2.97 24.31
C GLY A 56 1.70 1.96 24.80
N GLU A 57 1.88 1.82 26.13
CA GLU A 57 2.92 0.97 26.74
C GLU A 57 2.85 -0.51 26.33
N GLN A 58 1.67 -0.98 25.91
CA GLN A 58 1.47 -2.34 25.39
C GLN A 58 2.12 -2.57 24.00
N SER A 59 2.43 -1.50 23.26
CA SER A 59 3.06 -1.56 21.92
C SER A 59 4.52 -2.04 21.97
N ALA A 60 5.25 -1.72 23.04
CA ALA A 60 6.68 -2.02 23.13
C ALA A 60 6.97 -3.53 23.23
N TRP A 61 6.03 -4.33 23.74
CA TRP A 61 6.21 -5.77 24.02
C TRP A 61 5.33 -6.67 23.14
N ALA A 62 4.43 -6.12 22.33
CA ALA A 62 3.49 -6.88 21.50
C ALA A 62 4.13 -7.57 20.27
N ARG A 63 5.47 -7.53 20.12
CA ARG A 63 6.23 -8.35 19.16
C ARG A 63 6.30 -9.85 19.53
N ALA A 64 5.43 -10.33 20.41
CA ALA A 64 5.25 -11.75 20.63
C ALA A 64 4.69 -12.38 19.34
N LEU A 65 5.49 -13.29 18.75
CA LEU A 65 5.16 -14.07 17.58
C LEU A 65 3.79 -14.77 17.79
N ARG A 66 2.72 -14.21 17.21
CA ARG A 66 1.39 -14.85 17.20
C ARG A 66 1.39 -15.92 16.11
N LEU A 67 1.99 -17.07 16.39
CA LEU A 67 1.85 -18.27 15.56
C LEU A 67 0.40 -18.75 15.63
N ARG A 68 -0.43 -18.33 14.67
CA ARG A 68 -1.74 -18.95 14.42
C ARG A 68 -1.52 -20.16 13.52
N LEU A 69 -1.45 -21.36 14.11
CA LEU A 69 -1.66 -22.58 13.34
C LEU A 69 -3.13 -22.63 12.92
N THR A 70 -3.39 -22.41 11.63
CA THR A 70 -4.71 -22.66 11.05
C THR A 70 -4.60 -23.91 10.18
N GLN A 71 -5.56 -24.83 10.32
CA GLN A 71 -5.62 -26.04 9.50
C GLN A 71 -6.28 -25.81 8.14
N SER A 72 -6.76 -24.59 7.87
CA SER A 72 -7.43 -24.27 6.62
C SER A 72 -6.40 -23.74 5.63
N PRO A 73 -6.27 -24.33 4.43
CA PRO A 73 -5.41 -23.78 3.38
C PRO A 73 -5.99 -22.44 2.91
N SER A 74 -5.62 -21.34 3.58
CA SER A 74 -6.06 -20.01 3.19
C SER A 74 -5.34 -19.61 1.91
N ALA A 75 -6.09 -19.40 0.84
CA ALA A 75 -5.58 -18.84 -0.40
C ALA A 75 -5.83 -17.33 -0.45
N ARG A 76 -4.93 -16.60 -1.09
CA ARG A 76 -5.19 -15.25 -1.59
C ARG A 76 -5.36 -15.35 -3.10
N VAL A 77 -6.52 -14.96 -3.59
CA VAL A 77 -6.80 -14.89 -5.03
C VAL A 77 -6.44 -13.49 -5.52
N GLN A 78 -5.64 -13.41 -6.56
CA GLN A 78 -5.31 -12.18 -7.26
C GLN A 78 -6.02 -12.17 -8.62
N MET A 79 -6.85 -11.16 -8.86
CA MET A 79 -7.59 -10.97 -10.10
C MET A 79 -7.09 -9.71 -10.80
N ARG A 80 -6.76 -9.77 -12.09
CA ARG A 80 -6.27 -8.62 -12.87
C ARG A 80 -7.20 -8.34 -14.05
N ASN A 81 -7.34 -7.06 -14.37
CA ASN A 81 -8.04 -6.63 -15.57
C ASN A 81 -7.19 -6.93 -16.82
N GLU A 82 -7.78 -6.76 -18.00
CA GLU A 82 -7.14 -7.11 -19.28
C GLU A 82 -5.82 -6.36 -19.52
N THR A 83 -5.78 -5.07 -19.21
CA THR A 83 -4.60 -4.19 -19.29
C THR A 83 -3.58 -4.45 -18.18
N GLY A 84 -3.97 -5.19 -17.14
CA GLY A 84 -3.18 -5.52 -15.97
C GLY A 84 -2.81 -4.34 -15.08
N ASP A 85 -3.32 -3.13 -15.34
CA ASP A 85 -3.09 -1.91 -14.55
C ASP A 85 -3.99 -1.82 -13.32
N ARG A 86 -4.93 -2.77 -13.16
CA ARG A 86 -5.69 -3.00 -11.93
C ARG A 86 -5.51 -4.42 -11.43
N MET A 87 -5.52 -4.56 -10.11
CA MET A 87 -5.54 -5.86 -9.45
C MET A 87 -6.44 -5.83 -8.22
N VAL A 88 -7.32 -6.82 -8.09
CA VAL A 88 -8.04 -7.12 -6.85
C VAL A 88 -7.33 -8.25 -6.16
N GLN A 89 -7.15 -8.15 -4.85
CA GLN A 89 -6.65 -9.24 -4.02
C GLN A 89 -7.67 -9.55 -2.94
N ILE A 90 -8.04 -10.81 -2.82
CA ILE A 90 -9.05 -11.25 -1.86
C ILE A 90 -8.58 -12.51 -1.13
N GLN A 91 -8.74 -12.49 0.18
CA GLN A 91 -8.58 -13.65 1.07
C GLN A 91 -9.55 -13.50 2.23
N ASN A 92 -9.71 -14.56 3.03
CA ASN A 92 -10.41 -14.39 4.31
C ASN A 92 -9.63 -13.40 5.20
N CYS A 93 -10.35 -12.41 5.76
CA CYS A 93 -9.86 -11.21 6.44
C CYS A 93 -9.39 -10.02 5.62
N ARG A 94 -9.27 -10.09 4.28
CA ARG A 94 -8.65 -8.98 3.55
C ARG A 94 -9.15 -8.80 2.14
N LEU A 95 -9.38 -7.54 1.78
CA LEU A 95 -9.75 -7.09 0.45
C LEU A 95 -8.86 -5.91 0.08
N ASP A 96 -8.06 -6.07 -0.97
CA ASP A 96 -7.20 -5.01 -1.51
C ASP A 96 -7.52 -4.72 -2.98
N TYR A 97 -7.36 -3.47 -3.38
CA TYR A 97 -7.43 -3.00 -4.75
C TYR A 97 -6.17 -2.22 -5.08
N ASN A 98 -5.48 -2.63 -6.13
CA ASN A 98 -4.23 -2.05 -6.56
C ASN A 98 -4.42 -1.38 -7.92
N TRP A 99 -3.96 -0.14 -8.03
CA TRP A 99 -3.50 0.42 -9.30
C TRP A 99 -2.02 0.08 -9.49
N ILE A 100 -1.64 -0.38 -10.67
CA ILE A 100 -0.26 -0.74 -11.01
C ILE A 100 0.14 0.00 -12.29
N ALA A 101 1.26 0.70 -12.24
CA ALA A 101 1.77 1.46 -13.38
C ALA A 101 2.07 0.54 -14.57
N ARG A 102 1.71 1.01 -15.76
CA ARG A 102 2.07 0.44 -17.05
C ARG A 102 2.86 1.45 -17.88
N PRO A 103 3.71 0.99 -18.81
CA PRO A 103 4.42 1.89 -19.72
C PRO A 103 3.44 2.85 -20.41
N GLN A 104 3.81 4.14 -20.49
CA GLN A 104 3.04 5.17 -21.19
C GLN A 104 1.65 5.46 -20.59
N GLN A 105 1.37 4.99 -19.38
CA GLN A 105 0.16 5.29 -18.65
C GLN A 105 0.44 6.29 -17.52
N ASP A 106 -0.33 7.37 -17.49
CA ASP A 106 -0.28 8.32 -16.38
C ASP A 106 -0.94 7.74 -15.13
N TYR A 107 -0.40 8.12 -13.96
CA TYR A 107 -1.00 7.76 -12.68
C TYR A 107 -2.42 8.37 -12.56
N PRO A 108 -3.50 7.54 -12.46
CA PRO A 108 -4.89 8.02 -12.45
C PRO A 108 -5.26 8.79 -11.19
N ARG A 109 -4.36 8.83 -10.19
CA ARG A 109 -4.52 9.49 -8.89
C ARG A 109 -5.54 8.79 -7.98
N TYR A 110 -5.39 9.07 -6.69
CA TYR A 110 -6.28 8.60 -5.65
C TYR A 110 -7.77 8.88 -5.93
N ARG A 111 -8.11 10.06 -6.48
CA ARG A 111 -9.50 10.41 -6.81
C ARG A 111 -10.19 9.47 -7.81
N THR A 112 -9.41 8.73 -8.61
CA THR A 112 -9.93 7.74 -9.56
C THR A 112 -9.87 6.33 -8.97
N VAL A 113 -8.78 5.99 -8.27
CA VAL A 113 -8.64 4.66 -7.64
C VAL A 113 -9.63 4.46 -6.49
N ARG A 114 -9.98 5.52 -5.74
CA ARG A 114 -10.87 5.46 -4.57
C ARG A 114 -12.29 4.99 -4.93
N PRO A 115 -13.00 5.59 -5.91
CA PRO A 115 -14.31 5.09 -6.35
C PRO A 115 -14.28 3.65 -6.86
N GLU A 116 -13.23 3.25 -7.57
CA GLU A 116 -13.08 1.86 -8.06
C GLU A 116 -12.97 0.85 -6.90
N PHE A 117 -12.32 1.24 -5.80
CA PHE A 117 -12.30 0.44 -4.57
C PHE A 117 -13.67 0.40 -3.87
N ASP A 118 -14.42 1.51 -3.83
CA ASP A 118 -15.78 1.53 -3.27
C ASP A 118 -16.71 0.54 -3.98
N GLU A 119 -16.67 0.54 -5.32
CA GLU A 119 -17.45 -0.39 -6.13
C GLU A 119 -17.08 -1.86 -5.85
N LEU A 120 -15.79 -2.14 -5.67
CA LEU A 120 -15.32 -3.47 -5.30
C LEU A 120 -15.83 -3.87 -3.90
N LEU A 121 -15.69 -2.99 -2.92
CA LEU A 121 -16.09 -3.25 -1.54
C LEU A 121 -17.59 -3.50 -1.45
N GLN A 122 -18.40 -2.69 -2.13
CA GLN A 122 -19.85 -2.87 -2.19
C GLN A 122 -20.21 -4.21 -2.83
N ALA A 123 -19.56 -4.56 -3.95
CA ALA A 123 -19.81 -5.84 -4.62
C ALA A 123 -19.42 -7.03 -3.73
N PHE A 124 -18.33 -6.92 -2.98
CA PHE A 124 -17.92 -7.96 -2.04
C PHE A 124 -18.89 -8.09 -0.85
N ALA A 125 -19.33 -6.97 -0.26
CA ALA A 125 -20.31 -6.97 0.82
C ALA A 125 -21.64 -7.60 0.37
N GLN A 126 -22.11 -7.27 -0.83
CA GLN A 126 -23.30 -7.88 -1.43
C GLN A 126 -23.12 -9.40 -1.60
N PHE A 127 -21.99 -9.84 -2.17
CA PHE A 127 -21.70 -11.25 -2.35
C PHE A 127 -21.69 -12.03 -1.03
N VAL A 128 -21.07 -11.47 0.03
CA VAL A 128 -21.04 -12.04 1.38
C VAL A 128 -22.46 -12.22 1.94
N GLY A 129 -23.32 -11.23 1.76
CA GLY A 129 -24.73 -11.27 2.19
C GLY A 129 -25.56 -12.31 1.42
N GLU A 130 -25.48 -12.30 0.09
CA GLU A 130 -26.23 -13.23 -0.79
C GLU A 130 -25.91 -14.70 -0.51
N HIS A 131 -24.66 -15.00 -0.16
CA HIS A 131 -24.20 -16.35 0.12
C HIS A 131 -24.22 -16.70 1.63
N ALA A 132 -24.74 -15.80 2.48
CA ALA A 132 -24.82 -15.98 3.93
C ALA A 132 -23.48 -16.38 4.59
N LEU A 133 -22.38 -15.74 4.18
CA LEU A 133 -21.02 -16.12 4.59
C LEU A 133 -20.61 -15.56 5.97
N GLY A 134 -21.49 -14.78 6.59
CA GLY A 134 -21.28 -14.06 7.84
C GLY A 134 -21.57 -12.57 7.69
N THR A 135 -21.10 -11.78 8.66
CA THR A 135 -21.19 -10.32 8.63
C THR A 135 -19.82 -9.75 8.29
N LEU A 136 -19.74 -8.91 7.26
CA LEU A 136 -18.52 -8.19 6.94
C LEU A 136 -18.31 -7.10 8.00
N SER A 137 -17.36 -7.35 8.91
CA SER A 137 -16.99 -6.43 9.99
C SER A 137 -15.56 -5.94 9.78
N PRO A 138 -15.35 -4.80 9.08
CA PRO A 138 -14.05 -4.18 8.91
C PRO A 138 -13.42 -3.84 10.26
N THR A 139 -12.13 -4.15 10.41
CA THR A 139 -11.34 -3.89 11.62
C THR A 139 -10.25 -2.86 11.38
N GLN A 140 -9.77 -2.72 10.14
CA GLN A 140 -8.73 -1.76 9.77
C GLN A 140 -8.88 -1.26 8.33
N TRP A 141 -8.48 -0.02 8.10
CA TRP A 141 -8.25 0.56 6.78
C TRP A 141 -6.75 0.58 6.48
N GLU A 142 -6.35 0.43 5.21
CA GLU A 142 -4.96 0.50 4.78
C GLU A 142 -4.81 1.19 3.42
N VAL A 143 -3.80 2.06 3.31
CA VAL A 143 -3.38 2.71 2.07
C VAL A 143 -1.89 2.46 1.90
N THR A 144 -1.45 1.99 0.74
CA THR A 144 -0.03 1.81 0.42
C THR A 144 0.35 2.46 -0.90
N TYR A 145 1.48 3.17 -0.91
CA TYR A 145 2.10 3.73 -2.11
C TYR A 145 3.48 3.11 -2.27
N VAL A 146 3.75 2.51 -3.43
CA VAL A 146 5.08 2.02 -3.81
C VAL A 146 5.66 2.96 -4.85
N ASN A 147 6.86 3.46 -4.58
CA ASN A 147 7.57 4.41 -5.43
C ASN A 147 8.90 3.82 -5.86
N HIS A 148 9.20 3.87 -7.16
CA HIS A 148 10.49 3.51 -7.72
C HIS A 148 11.25 4.78 -8.10
N ILE A 149 12.28 5.12 -7.33
CA ILE A 149 13.18 6.23 -7.65
C ILE A 149 14.39 5.64 -8.37
N LEU A 150 14.36 5.64 -9.71
CA LEU A 150 15.35 4.97 -10.55
C LEU A 150 16.71 5.68 -10.53
N LYS A 151 17.82 4.93 -10.54
CA LYS A 151 19.17 5.47 -10.74
C LYS A 151 19.27 6.24 -12.05
N GLY A 152 19.90 7.41 -12.11
CA GLY A 152 19.91 8.33 -13.25
C GLY A 152 18.69 9.25 -13.31
N THR A 153 17.91 9.34 -12.23
CA THR A 153 16.81 10.31 -12.08
C THR A 153 17.16 11.35 -11.01
N ALA A 154 16.75 11.13 -9.77
CA ALA A 154 17.09 11.96 -8.62
C ALA A 154 18.45 11.62 -7.98
N TRP A 155 19.04 10.47 -8.33
CA TRP A 155 20.36 10.02 -7.82
C TRP A 155 21.10 9.24 -8.90
N ASN A 156 22.43 9.16 -8.83
CA ASN A 156 23.29 8.38 -9.72
C ASN A 156 24.15 7.37 -8.97
N GLU A 157 24.62 7.72 -7.77
CA GLU A 157 25.47 6.88 -6.94
C GLU A 157 24.89 6.74 -5.52
N PRO A 158 25.22 5.68 -4.77
CA PRO A 158 24.71 5.50 -3.40
C PRO A 158 24.97 6.67 -2.45
N GLN A 159 26.02 7.45 -2.70
CA GLN A 159 26.39 8.65 -1.95
C GLN A 159 25.36 9.77 -2.09
N ASP A 160 24.55 9.78 -3.15
CA ASP A 160 23.53 10.79 -3.41
C ASP A 160 22.25 10.54 -2.58
N TRP A 161 22.07 9.35 -2.00
CA TRP A 161 20.82 8.98 -1.33
C TRP A 161 20.40 9.92 -0.19
N PRO A 162 21.30 10.44 0.67
CA PRO A 162 20.96 11.47 1.66
C PRO A 162 20.50 12.79 1.03
N GLU A 163 20.89 13.08 -0.21
CA GLU A 163 20.45 14.26 -0.95
C GLU A 163 19.05 14.08 -1.55
N VAL A 164 18.60 12.83 -1.72
CA VAL A 164 17.24 12.51 -2.21
C VAL A 164 16.26 12.34 -1.05
N ILE A 165 16.68 11.68 0.03
CA ILE A 165 15.84 11.34 1.19
C ILE A 165 16.32 12.08 2.44
N ARG A 166 15.56 13.11 2.84
CA ARG A 166 15.95 14.08 3.88
C ARG A 166 16.14 13.46 5.27
N SER A 167 15.45 12.35 5.55
CA SER A 167 15.43 11.71 6.87
C SER A 167 16.44 10.59 7.04
N LEU A 168 17.27 10.32 6.02
CA LEU A 168 18.32 9.31 6.17
C LEU A 168 19.44 9.82 7.07
N PRO A 169 19.87 9.04 8.07
CA PRO A 169 21.13 9.31 8.76
C PRO A 169 22.23 9.42 7.71
N ALA A 170 23.11 10.40 7.88
CA ALA A 170 24.24 10.62 6.99
C ALA A 170 25.04 9.30 6.86
N MET A 171 24.89 8.61 5.72
CA MET A 171 25.70 7.43 5.38
C MET A 171 27.06 7.87 4.83
N THR A 172 27.71 8.77 5.58
CA THR A 172 28.82 9.59 5.07
C THR A 172 30.20 9.01 5.37
N SER A 173 30.29 7.88 6.05
CA SER A 173 31.55 7.21 6.34
C SER A 173 31.48 5.72 5.98
N ALA A 174 32.10 5.35 4.86
CA ALA A 174 32.45 3.96 4.58
C ALA A 174 33.79 3.63 5.28
N PRO A 175 33.94 2.46 5.92
CA PRO A 175 35.23 1.99 6.40
C PRO A 175 36.30 1.96 5.29
N PRO A 176 37.60 2.10 5.61
CA PRO A 176 38.68 1.96 4.63
C PRO A 176 38.57 0.64 3.85
N GLU A 177 38.88 0.67 2.56
CA GLU A 177 38.83 -0.49 1.65
C GLU A 177 37.44 -1.14 1.47
N THR A 178 36.35 -0.44 1.85
CA THR A 178 34.98 -0.91 1.63
C THR A 178 34.19 -0.01 0.69
N ARG A 179 33.10 -0.53 0.12
CA ARG A 179 32.13 0.22 -0.69
C ARG A 179 30.72 -0.14 -0.23
N LEU A 180 29.82 0.85 -0.19
CA LEU A 180 28.41 0.63 0.07
C LEU A 180 27.77 -0.13 -1.12
N GLU A 181 27.27 -1.33 -0.88
CA GLU A 181 26.65 -2.16 -1.93
C GLU A 181 25.11 -2.15 -1.88
N GLY A 182 24.52 -1.79 -0.75
CA GLY A 182 23.07 -1.77 -0.57
C GLY A 182 22.64 -1.09 0.71
N PHE A 183 21.34 -0.80 0.80
CA PHE A 183 20.73 -0.12 1.93
C PHE A 183 19.28 -0.54 2.12
N GLY A 184 18.88 -0.69 3.38
CA GLY A 184 17.50 -0.95 3.79
C GLY A 184 17.20 -0.24 5.10
N ALA A 185 16.09 0.47 5.15
CA ALA A 185 15.60 1.11 6.36
C ALA A 185 14.08 0.95 6.51
N HIS A 186 13.65 0.85 7.76
CA HIS A 186 12.25 0.93 8.15
C HIS A 186 12.10 1.88 9.32
N TRP A 187 11.04 2.69 9.33
CA TRP A 187 10.66 3.50 10.48
C TRP A 187 9.17 3.80 10.45
N HIS A 188 8.65 4.32 11.56
CA HIS A 188 7.21 4.50 11.75
C HIS A 188 6.89 5.84 12.40
N TYR A 189 5.77 6.43 12.00
CA TYR A 189 5.15 7.57 12.67
C TYR A 189 3.78 7.17 13.19
N GLU A 190 3.43 7.59 14.40
CA GLU A 190 2.04 7.55 14.84
C GLU A 190 1.22 8.60 14.08
N ILE A 191 0.02 8.24 13.63
CA ILE A 191 -0.98 9.19 13.18
C ILE A 191 -1.74 9.64 14.42
N GLU A 192 -1.23 10.67 15.08
CA GLU A 192 -1.70 11.04 16.41
C GLU A 192 -3.11 11.66 16.42
N PRO A 193 -3.88 11.48 17.51
CA PRO A 193 -3.64 10.50 18.58
C PRO A 193 -4.23 9.13 18.18
N ARG A 194 -3.40 8.08 18.09
CA ARG A 194 -3.82 6.68 17.89
C ARG A 194 -4.80 6.41 16.74
N ARG A 195 -4.81 7.27 15.71
CA ARG A 195 -5.68 7.11 14.52
C ARG A 195 -5.09 6.14 13.52
N GLY A 196 -3.83 5.76 13.69
CA GLY A 196 -3.13 4.85 12.80
C GLY A 196 -1.62 4.99 12.92
N ARG A 197 -0.91 4.34 12.00
CA ARG A 197 0.54 4.39 11.88
C ARG A 197 0.91 4.53 10.40
N LEU A 198 1.86 5.41 10.13
CA LEU A 198 2.56 5.46 8.86
C LEU A 198 3.83 4.63 8.98
N HIS A 199 3.91 3.57 8.19
CA HIS A 199 5.11 2.76 7.99
C HIS A 199 5.85 3.26 6.77
N VAL A 200 7.15 3.50 6.93
CA VAL A 200 8.04 3.87 5.84
C VAL A 200 9.09 2.79 5.70
N GLU A 201 9.20 2.23 4.50
CA GLU A 201 10.24 1.30 4.12
C GLU A 201 10.99 1.88 2.92
N LEU A 202 12.32 1.82 2.97
CA LEU A 202 13.19 2.24 1.88
C LEU A 202 14.22 1.14 1.62
N GLN A 203 14.28 0.65 0.40
CA GLN A 203 15.20 -0.42 0.00
C GLN A 203 15.89 -0.07 -1.31
N HIS A 204 17.20 -0.27 -1.38
CA HIS A 204 17.91 -0.32 -2.65
C HIS A 204 17.70 -1.69 -3.29
N ALA A 205 17.19 -1.68 -4.52
CA ALA A 205 16.85 -2.90 -5.26
C ALA A 205 17.12 -2.72 -6.76
N VAL A 206 17.17 -3.84 -7.49
CA VAL A 206 17.10 -3.84 -8.96
C VAL A 206 15.65 -4.11 -9.35
N VAL A 207 15.06 -3.18 -10.08
CA VAL A 207 13.72 -3.29 -10.64
C VAL A 207 13.80 -3.43 -12.15
N GLU A 208 12.79 -4.02 -12.76
CA GLU A 208 12.78 -4.32 -14.20
C GLU A 208 11.67 -3.52 -14.88
N GLN A 209 11.97 -2.46 -15.65
CA GLN A 209 11.01 -1.76 -16.53
C GLN A 209 11.68 -0.87 -17.60
N PRO A 210 11.64 -1.17 -18.92
CA PRO A 210 11.69 -2.46 -19.61
C PRO A 210 13.06 -3.16 -19.51
N GLU A 211 14.04 -2.50 -18.90
CA GLU A 211 15.38 -3.02 -18.63
C GLU A 211 15.63 -3.07 -17.11
N LYS A 212 16.58 -3.90 -16.69
CA LYS A 212 17.01 -3.96 -15.29
C LYS A 212 17.72 -2.67 -14.91
N ARG A 213 17.20 -1.99 -13.90
CA ARG A 213 17.76 -0.72 -13.40
C ARG A 213 17.74 -0.71 -11.88
N GLU A 214 18.79 -0.16 -11.29
CA GLU A 214 18.80 0.08 -9.85
C GLU A 214 17.77 1.15 -9.48
N ALA A 215 17.13 0.98 -8.33
CA ALA A 215 16.14 1.89 -7.79
C ALA A 215 16.22 1.95 -6.27
N LEU A 216 15.84 3.09 -5.72
CA LEU A 216 15.34 3.16 -4.35
C LEU A 216 13.83 2.90 -4.38
N VAL A 217 13.42 1.78 -3.79
CA VAL A 217 12.02 1.41 -3.61
C VAL A 217 11.55 1.97 -2.28
N MET A 218 10.72 3.02 -2.34
CA MET A 218 10.09 3.62 -1.16
C MET A 218 8.65 3.16 -1.07
N LYS A 219 8.33 2.39 -0.03
CA LYS A 219 6.98 1.95 0.29
C LYS A 219 6.48 2.71 1.52
N LEU A 220 5.33 3.36 1.35
CA LEU A 220 4.64 4.11 2.39
C LEU A 220 3.29 3.43 2.64
N THR A 221 3.09 2.88 3.83
CA THR A 221 1.83 2.25 4.23
C THR A 221 1.23 3.00 5.41
N ALA A 222 0.07 3.62 5.23
CA ALA A 222 -0.71 4.18 6.32
C ALA A 222 -1.84 3.21 6.66
N ARG A 223 -1.95 2.84 7.93
CA ARG A 223 -2.97 1.90 8.42
C ARG A 223 -3.52 2.37 9.75
N GLY A 224 -4.81 2.17 9.98
CA GLY A 224 -5.43 2.48 11.27
C GLY A 224 -6.56 1.54 11.63
N PRO A 225 -6.94 1.52 12.92
CA PRO A 225 -8.09 0.76 13.38
C PRO A 225 -9.40 1.39 12.90
N ILE A 226 -10.46 0.59 12.89
CA ILE A 226 -11.85 1.02 12.85
C ILE A 226 -12.43 0.74 14.24
N GLY A 227 -12.96 1.78 14.91
CA GLY A 227 -13.54 1.64 16.24
C GLY A 227 -14.82 0.78 16.25
N GLU A 228 -15.07 0.08 17.36
CA GLU A 228 -16.25 -0.77 17.52
C GLU A 228 -17.57 0.02 17.50
N ASP A 229 -17.53 1.28 17.93
CA ASP A 229 -18.69 2.18 18.02
C ASP A 229 -18.85 3.09 16.78
N GLU A 230 -18.00 2.96 15.77
CA GLU A 230 -18.03 3.77 14.55
C GLU A 230 -18.91 3.14 13.47
N ASP A 231 -19.55 3.96 12.64
CA ASP A 231 -20.14 3.45 11.39
C ASP A 231 -19.00 2.96 10.47
N PRO A 232 -18.97 1.67 10.08
CA PRO A 232 -17.83 1.13 9.35
C PRO A 232 -17.59 1.80 8.00
N ASN A 233 -18.64 2.25 7.30
CA ASN A 233 -18.48 2.88 5.99
C ASN A 233 -17.87 4.28 6.14
N GLU A 234 -18.35 5.05 7.12
CA GLU A 234 -17.78 6.35 7.47
C GLU A 234 -16.32 6.21 7.94
N ALA A 235 -16.03 5.24 8.79
CA ALA A 235 -14.67 4.98 9.30
C ALA A 235 -13.69 4.57 8.19
N ILE A 236 -14.14 3.72 7.25
CA ILE A 236 -13.33 3.35 6.06
C ILE A 236 -13.05 4.58 5.21
N ASP A 237 -14.08 5.40 4.92
CA ASP A 237 -13.90 6.57 4.07
C ASP A 237 -12.95 7.60 4.71
N GLN A 238 -13.19 7.96 5.96
CA GLN A 238 -12.34 8.87 6.71
C GLN A 238 -10.91 8.31 6.85
N GLY A 239 -10.78 7.02 7.14
CA GLY A 239 -9.51 6.33 7.30
C GLY A 239 -8.66 6.30 6.04
N LEU A 240 -9.24 5.90 4.90
CA LEU A 240 -8.52 5.88 3.62
C LEU A 240 -8.12 7.29 3.18
N ASN A 241 -8.99 8.29 3.37
CA ASN A 241 -8.69 9.68 3.06
C ASN A 241 -7.58 10.23 3.96
N LEU A 242 -7.61 9.91 5.26
CA LEU A 242 -6.54 10.24 6.21
C LEU A 242 -5.22 9.60 5.80
N GLY A 243 -5.23 8.29 5.51
CA GLY A 243 -4.05 7.53 5.10
C GLY A 243 -3.41 8.10 3.83
N HIS A 244 -4.23 8.42 2.82
CA HIS A 244 -3.78 9.09 1.61
C HIS A 244 -3.10 10.43 1.90
N ASN A 245 -3.76 11.30 2.67
CA ASN A 245 -3.24 12.64 2.99
C ASN A 245 -1.93 12.57 3.78
N VAL A 246 -1.83 11.64 4.73
CA VAL A 246 -0.61 11.39 5.51
C VAL A 246 0.52 10.92 4.59
N ILE A 247 0.27 9.95 3.71
CA ILE A 247 1.29 9.42 2.78
C ILE A 247 1.79 10.52 1.84
N VAL A 248 0.90 11.31 1.24
CA VAL A 248 1.28 12.37 0.31
C VAL A 248 2.11 13.45 1.01
N SER A 249 1.73 13.83 2.23
CA SER A 249 2.46 14.80 3.03
C SER A 249 3.83 14.25 3.45
N ALA A 250 3.88 13.01 3.92
CA ALA A 250 5.12 12.35 4.29
C ALA A 250 6.06 12.17 3.09
N PHE A 251 5.56 11.75 1.93
CA PHE A 251 6.37 11.62 0.72
C PHE A 251 7.04 12.96 0.37
N ARG A 252 6.28 14.06 0.40
CA ARG A 252 6.83 15.42 0.20
C ARG A 252 7.91 15.74 1.24
N ASP A 253 7.64 15.53 2.51
CA ASP A 253 8.54 15.97 3.60
C ASP A 253 9.80 15.10 3.71
N LEU A 254 9.70 13.82 3.34
CA LEU A 254 10.82 12.87 3.36
C LEU A 254 11.72 13.00 2.12
N THR A 255 11.27 13.61 1.03
CA THR A 255 12.04 13.71 -0.22
C THR A 255 12.55 15.14 -0.48
N SER A 256 13.68 15.27 -1.15
CA SER A 256 14.37 16.55 -1.33
C SER A 256 13.75 17.45 -2.40
N GLN A 257 14.08 18.74 -2.34
CA GLN A 257 13.63 19.71 -3.35
C GLN A 257 14.16 19.34 -4.75
N GLN A 258 15.40 18.85 -4.84
CA GLN A 258 15.98 18.39 -6.10
C GLN A 258 15.14 17.25 -6.72
N ALA A 259 14.68 16.31 -5.90
CA ALA A 259 13.80 15.25 -6.35
C ALA A 259 12.42 15.79 -6.78
N HIS A 260 11.87 16.75 -6.04
CA HIS A 260 10.61 17.42 -6.38
C HIS A 260 10.68 18.15 -7.72
N ASP A 261 11.80 18.83 -8.00
CA ASP A 261 12.04 19.53 -9.26
C ASP A 261 12.12 18.52 -10.42
N TYR A 262 12.81 17.40 -10.23
CA TYR A 262 12.84 16.33 -11.23
C TYR A 262 11.44 15.77 -11.53
N TRP A 263 10.63 15.52 -10.48
CA TRP A 263 9.26 15.01 -10.62
C TRP A 263 8.25 16.07 -11.06
N ASN A 264 8.68 17.32 -11.27
CA ASN A 264 7.82 18.46 -11.60
C ASN A 264 6.67 18.59 -10.60
N MET A 265 7.01 18.79 -9.31
CA MET A 265 6.02 19.05 -8.27
C MET A 265 5.33 20.40 -8.51
N GLU A 266 4.01 20.41 -8.41
CA GLU A 266 3.17 21.59 -8.53
C GLU A 266 2.36 21.76 -7.24
N ASN A 267 2.55 22.92 -6.61
CA ASN A 267 1.73 23.35 -5.49
C ASN A 267 0.40 23.86 -6.06
N GLN A 268 -0.70 23.17 -5.75
CA GLN A 268 -2.06 23.60 -6.14
C GLN A 268 -2.57 24.82 -5.35
N TYR A 269 -1.69 25.69 -4.87
CA TYR A 269 -2.06 26.97 -4.27
C TYR A 269 -1.62 28.11 -5.18
N ALA A 270 -2.34 28.26 -6.28
CA ALA A 270 -2.41 29.49 -7.06
C ALA A 270 -3.71 29.49 -7.86
N GLU A 271 -4.85 29.63 -7.17
CA GLU A 271 -5.96 30.48 -7.60
C GLU A 271 -6.94 30.63 -6.43
N ARG A 272 -7.32 31.89 -6.20
CA ARG A 272 -8.18 32.39 -5.14
C ARG A 272 -9.65 32.11 -5.43
#